data_AF-A0A9E4QXE8-F1
#
_entry.id   AF-A0A9E4QXE8-F1
#
_cell.length_a   1.000
_cell.length_b   1.000
_cell.length_c   1.000
_cell.angle_alpha   90.00
_cell.angle_beta   90.00
_cell.angle_gamma   90.00
#
_symmetry.space_group_name_H-M   'P 1'
#
loop_
_entity.id
_entity.type
_entity.pdbx_description
1 polymer ?
#
loop_
_entity_poly.entity_id
_entity_poly.type
_entity_poly.pdbx_seq_one_letter_code
_entity_poly.pdbx_strand_id
1 'polypeptide(L)'
;LGAIVAYFSSAKYGWIASIGVLTAVAFIFKQNTIALGVASLAAALLEAIRGPNWRKALMVLGAFVIGFLPLVLLIGGYWAQRGALEDLWSVLFRQSFVYIQEGSSLSGIYATARKFVVEQPIAALSLISAASLAVFMVRSRPQDLGNWPAPGSGAGPSRHGLKKNDWVFLAAFLSLPLEVLLIALSGRSFGHYFLVPLPAMAAASTYLFAAILAGTPRVRARDPWLAPLLAVLALVIGAWGIDVIGKQAPERAHLSDLLSRPLHGWFWTDSLEQYVVESTMPEDTILVWDYNPGVHFLTGRRSPSPVLIHPQLFTPGLVSVDPFARLISDIAANPPVLILARLNSPHLIPYFGAESGDPCPDCTPEAKQGIREIRALTEDQYRLEESIGDYVIYRKR
;
A
#
# COMPACT_ATOMS: atom_id res chain seq x y z
N LEU A 1 -0.70 -11.26 -11.69
CA LEU A 1 -1.63 -12.37 -12.07
C LEU A 1 -1.55 -12.75 -13.55
N GLY A 2 -1.78 -11.84 -14.50
CA GLY A 2 -1.73 -12.19 -15.93
C GLY A 2 -0.41 -12.85 -16.38
N ALA A 3 0.74 -12.31 -15.95
CA ALA A 3 2.05 -12.88 -16.27
C ALA A 3 2.25 -14.31 -15.73
N ILE A 4 1.77 -14.62 -14.51
CA ILE A 4 1.91 -15.97 -13.95
C ILE A 4 1.00 -16.99 -14.65
N VAL A 5 -0.22 -16.58 -15.05
CA VAL A 5 -1.11 -17.38 -15.90
C VAL A 5 -0.45 -17.69 -17.23
N ALA A 6 0.15 -16.68 -17.87
CA ALA A 6 0.79 -16.82 -19.16
C ALA A 6 2.06 -17.70 -19.09
N TYR A 7 2.82 -17.62 -17.99
CA TYR A 7 3.94 -18.52 -17.71
C TYR A 7 3.47 -19.98 -17.64
N PHE A 8 2.51 -20.34 -16.78
CA PHE A 8 2.07 -21.74 -16.65
C PHE A 8 1.34 -22.27 -17.90
N SER A 9 0.77 -21.38 -18.71
CA SER A 9 0.15 -21.75 -19.99
C SER A 9 1.19 -22.08 -21.06
N SER A 10 2.23 -21.26 -21.20
CA SER A 10 3.19 -21.31 -22.33
C SER A 10 4.57 -21.86 -21.98
N ALA A 11 4.91 -21.97 -20.70
CA ALA A 11 6.25 -22.29 -20.18
C ALA A 11 7.39 -21.38 -20.68
N LYS A 12 7.06 -20.17 -21.17
CA LYS A 12 8.06 -19.20 -21.66
C LYS A 12 8.64 -18.39 -20.50
N TYR A 13 9.97 -18.41 -20.35
CA TYR A 13 10.69 -17.65 -19.33
C TYR A 13 10.54 -16.12 -19.45
N GLY A 14 10.17 -15.62 -20.63
CA GLY A 14 9.85 -14.20 -20.81
C GLY A 14 8.77 -13.71 -19.84
N TRP A 15 7.79 -14.54 -19.50
CA TRP A 15 6.77 -14.19 -18.51
C TRP A 15 7.30 -14.14 -17.08
N ILE A 16 8.30 -14.96 -16.73
CA ILE A 16 8.99 -14.87 -15.44
C ILE A 16 9.80 -13.57 -15.36
N ALA A 17 10.46 -13.17 -16.45
CA ALA A 17 11.11 -11.86 -16.53
C ALA A 17 10.09 -10.71 -16.38
N SER A 18 8.90 -10.81 -16.98
CA SER A 18 7.84 -9.81 -16.75
C SER A 18 7.39 -9.75 -15.29
N ILE A 19 7.30 -10.89 -14.59
CA ILE A 19 7.04 -10.91 -13.13
C ILE A 19 8.17 -10.20 -12.39
N GLY A 20 9.43 -10.44 -12.76
CA GLY A 20 10.59 -9.73 -12.22
C GLY A 20 10.49 -8.21 -12.39
N VAL A 21 10.17 -7.73 -13.60
CA VAL A 21 9.98 -6.29 -13.89
C VAL A 21 8.88 -5.68 -13.02
N LEU A 22 7.70 -6.32 -12.98
CA LEU A 22 6.57 -5.84 -12.16
C LEU A 22 6.91 -5.84 -10.66
N THR A 23 7.68 -6.82 -10.21
CA THR A 23 8.15 -6.89 -8.81
C THR A 23 9.19 -5.80 -8.52
N ALA A 24 10.05 -5.45 -9.49
CA ALA A 24 10.99 -4.34 -9.35
C ALA A 24 10.27 -2.98 -9.30
N VAL A 25 9.23 -2.78 -10.12
CA VAL A 25 8.36 -1.59 -10.03
C VAL A 25 7.73 -1.52 -8.64
N ALA A 26 7.11 -2.61 -8.18
CA ALA A 26 6.54 -2.68 -6.83
C ALA A 26 7.59 -2.38 -5.75
N PHE A 27 8.79 -2.96 -5.86
CA PHE A 27 9.89 -2.76 -4.92
C PHE A 27 10.38 -1.31 -4.84
N ILE A 28 10.36 -0.59 -5.97
CA ILE A 28 10.84 0.80 -6.03
C ILE A 28 9.75 1.79 -5.59
N PHE A 29 8.49 1.54 -5.95
CA PHE A 29 7.40 2.49 -5.64
C PHE A 29 6.72 2.23 -4.31
N LYS A 30 6.49 0.97 -3.95
CA LYS A 30 5.71 0.59 -2.78
C LYS A 30 6.04 -0.84 -2.33
N GLN A 31 7.07 -0.98 -1.51
CA GLN A 31 7.70 -2.24 -1.12
C GLN A 31 6.71 -3.25 -0.53
N ASN A 32 5.67 -2.80 0.18
CA ASN A 32 4.67 -3.70 0.74
C ASN A 32 3.75 -4.37 -0.31
N THR A 33 3.92 -4.06 -1.61
CA THR A 33 3.17 -4.67 -2.73
C THR A 33 3.95 -5.77 -3.48
N ILE A 34 5.16 -6.12 -3.02
CA ILE A 34 6.00 -7.14 -3.68
C ILE A 34 5.50 -8.58 -3.47
N ALA A 35 4.61 -8.81 -2.50
CA ALA A 35 4.24 -10.14 -2.03
C ALA A 35 3.69 -11.04 -3.16
N LEU A 36 2.83 -10.53 -4.04
CA LEU A 36 2.34 -11.30 -5.18
C LEU A 36 3.45 -11.69 -6.17
N GLY A 37 4.44 -10.81 -6.39
CA GLY A 37 5.59 -11.09 -7.25
C GLY A 37 6.48 -12.18 -6.67
N VAL A 38 6.81 -12.07 -5.39
CA VAL A 38 7.58 -13.06 -4.63
C VAL A 38 6.86 -14.41 -4.57
N ALA A 39 5.56 -14.41 -4.30
CA ALA A 39 4.74 -15.62 -4.27
C ALA A 39 4.65 -16.31 -5.65
N SER A 40 4.57 -15.52 -6.72
CA SER A 40 4.58 -16.04 -8.09
C SER A 40 5.93 -16.70 -8.44
N LEU A 41 7.04 -16.09 -8.04
CA LEU A 41 8.38 -16.70 -8.17
C LEU A 41 8.47 -17.99 -7.35
N ALA A 42 8.01 -17.99 -6.10
CA ALA A 42 8.00 -19.17 -5.24
C ALA A 42 7.21 -20.32 -5.87
N ALA A 43 6.00 -20.06 -6.39
CA ALA A 43 5.20 -21.07 -7.07
C ALA A 43 5.90 -21.63 -8.32
N ALA A 44 6.53 -20.76 -9.13
CA ALA A 44 7.28 -21.20 -10.33
C ALA A 44 8.54 -22.01 -9.97
N LEU A 45 9.25 -21.65 -8.90
CA LEU A 45 10.39 -22.40 -8.40
C LEU A 45 9.98 -23.76 -7.83
N LEU A 46 8.89 -23.82 -7.05
CA LEU A 46 8.34 -25.08 -6.55
C LEU A 46 7.94 -26.03 -7.68
N GLU A 47 7.37 -25.51 -8.77
CA GLU A 47 7.06 -26.31 -9.97
C GLU A 47 8.34 -26.80 -10.65
N ALA A 48 9.36 -25.94 -10.77
CA ALA A 48 10.60 -26.28 -11.44
C ALA A 48 11.45 -27.30 -10.67
N ILE A 49 11.52 -27.16 -9.34
CA ILE A 49 12.26 -28.06 -8.43
C ILE A 49 11.62 -29.44 -8.34
N ARG A 50 10.31 -29.55 -8.56
CA ARG A 50 9.62 -30.83 -8.68
C ARG A 50 9.98 -31.60 -9.94
N GLY A 51 10.49 -30.94 -10.97
CA GLY A 51 10.97 -31.60 -12.16
C GLY A 51 12.33 -32.28 -11.92
N PRO A 52 12.67 -33.32 -12.69
CA PRO A 52 13.98 -33.98 -12.60
C PRO A 52 15.16 -33.08 -13.02
N ASN A 53 14.89 -31.86 -13.52
CA ASN A 53 15.88 -30.97 -14.10
C ASN A 53 16.00 -29.67 -13.29
N TRP A 54 16.91 -29.67 -12.32
CA TRP A 54 17.25 -28.50 -11.50
C TRP A 54 17.65 -27.26 -12.33
N ARG A 55 18.12 -27.45 -13.58
CA ARG A 55 18.41 -26.33 -14.50
C ARG A 55 17.16 -25.50 -14.79
N LYS A 56 15.97 -26.10 -14.73
CA LYS A 56 14.70 -25.37 -14.86
C LYS A 56 14.54 -24.34 -13.74
N ALA A 57 14.85 -24.70 -12.50
CA ALA A 57 14.79 -23.77 -11.37
C ALA A 57 15.78 -22.62 -11.54
N LEU A 58 16.99 -22.91 -12.02
CA LEU A 58 17.96 -21.87 -12.38
C LEU A 58 17.47 -20.96 -13.51
N MET A 59 16.83 -21.50 -14.55
CA MET A 59 16.28 -20.69 -15.63
C MET A 59 15.14 -19.79 -15.15
N VAL A 60 14.27 -20.29 -14.26
CA VAL A 60 13.22 -19.48 -13.61
C VAL A 60 13.84 -18.36 -12.78
N LEU A 61 14.80 -18.67 -11.90
CA LEU A 61 15.47 -17.68 -11.08
C LEU A 61 16.22 -16.65 -11.94
N GLY A 62 16.99 -17.12 -12.92
CA GLY A 62 17.74 -16.27 -13.84
C GLY A 62 16.84 -15.35 -14.65
N ALA A 63 15.72 -15.86 -15.18
CA ALA A 63 14.75 -15.04 -15.89
C ALA A 63 14.12 -13.97 -14.98
N PHE A 64 13.81 -14.31 -13.72
CA PHE A 64 13.26 -13.35 -12.76
C PHE A 64 14.29 -12.26 -12.46
N VAL A 65 15.55 -12.63 -12.19
CA VAL A 65 16.64 -11.69 -11.93
C VAL A 65 16.92 -10.79 -13.13
N ILE A 66 16.90 -11.33 -14.36
CA ILE A 66 17.01 -10.54 -15.60
C ILE A 66 15.86 -9.53 -15.73
N GLY A 67 14.66 -9.87 -15.26
CA GLY A 67 13.55 -8.91 -15.23
C GLY A 67 13.69 -7.86 -14.13
N PHE A 68 14.10 -8.28 -12.93
CA PHE A 68 14.10 -7.46 -11.73
C PHE A 68 15.30 -6.49 -11.66
N LEU A 69 16.51 -7.03 -11.83
CA LEU A 69 17.75 -6.34 -11.51
C LEU A 69 18.05 -5.16 -12.45
N PRO A 70 17.87 -5.25 -13.79
CA PRO A 70 18.17 -4.14 -14.68
C PRO A 70 17.39 -2.86 -14.35
N LEU A 71 16.12 -2.98 -13.95
CA LEU A 71 15.32 -1.81 -13.58
C LEU A 71 15.81 -1.18 -12.27
N VAL A 72 16.10 -1.99 -11.26
CA VAL A 72 16.66 -1.51 -9.98
C VAL A 72 18.03 -0.84 -10.21
N LEU A 73 18.90 -1.46 -11.01
CA LEU A 73 20.22 -0.91 -11.34
C LEU A 73 20.13 0.35 -12.21
N LEU A 74 19.18 0.42 -13.14
CA LEU A 74 18.97 1.60 -13.97
C LEU A 74 18.57 2.81 -13.11
N ILE A 75 17.60 2.63 -12.21
CA ILE A 75 17.14 3.71 -11.32
C ILE A 75 18.22 4.04 -10.30
N GLY A 76 18.81 3.04 -9.63
CA GLY A 76 19.90 3.25 -8.68
C GLY A 76 21.11 3.94 -9.35
N GLY A 77 21.47 3.52 -10.56
CA GLY A 77 22.55 4.12 -11.34
C GLY A 77 22.27 5.57 -11.71
N TYR A 78 21.03 5.90 -12.11
CA TYR A 78 20.63 7.29 -12.36
C TYR A 78 20.83 8.18 -11.13
N TRP A 79 20.36 7.74 -9.96
CA TRP A 79 20.51 8.51 -8.72
C TRP A 79 21.94 8.55 -8.20
N ALA A 80 22.72 7.49 -8.42
CA ALA A 80 24.15 7.46 -8.12
C ALA A 80 24.93 8.48 -8.96
N GLN A 81 24.66 8.58 -10.25
CA GLN A 81 25.29 9.59 -11.13
C GLN A 81 24.96 11.03 -10.71
N ARG A 82 23.84 11.25 -10.01
CA ARG A 82 23.43 12.56 -9.48
C ARG A 82 23.94 12.83 -8.06
N GLY A 83 24.71 11.91 -7.47
CA GLY A 83 25.16 12.04 -6.07
C GLY A 83 24.04 11.92 -5.04
N ALA A 84 22.87 11.39 -5.43
CA ALA A 84 21.66 11.34 -4.60
C ALA A 84 21.19 9.88 -4.37
N LEU A 85 22.10 8.91 -4.46
CA LEU A 85 21.80 7.50 -4.17
C LEU A 85 21.45 7.28 -2.69
N GLU A 86 22.14 7.97 -1.77
CA GLU A 86 21.85 7.85 -0.34
C GLU A 86 20.49 8.47 0.02
N ASP A 87 20.09 9.55 -0.66
CA ASP A 87 18.76 10.14 -0.52
C ASP A 87 17.69 9.18 -1.03
N LEU A 88 17.90 8.56 -2.21
CA LEU A 88 17.00 7.53 -2.73
C LEU A 88 16.88 6.36 -1.75
N TRP A 89 18.02 5.86 -1.25
CA TRP A 89 18.05 4.74 -0.32
C TRP A 89 17.32 5.09 0.98
N SER A 90 17.53 6.30 1.48
CA SER A 90 16.94 6.76 2.72
C SER A 90 15.43 6.94 2.60
N VAL A 91 14.95 7.56 1.52
CA VAL A 91 13.52 7.72 1.25
C VAL A 91 12.83 6.38 1.00
N LEU A 92 13.43 5.48 0.20
CA LEU A 92 12.80 4.20 -0.12
C LEU A 92 12.82 3.22 1.06
N PHE A 93 13.98 3.04 1.70
CA PHE A 93 14.18 1.96 2.66
C PHE A 93 14.29 2.45 4.09
N ARG A 94 15.15 3.45 4.36
CA ARG A 94 15.36 3.94 5.73
C ARG A 94 14.07 4.49 6.35
N GLN A 95 13.28 5.26 5.59
CA GLN A 95 11.99 5.76 6.05
C GLN A 95 11.04 4.63 6.44
N SER A 96 10.97 3.60 5.59
CA SER A 96 10.13 2.42 5.84
C SER A 96 10.57 1.70 7.12
N PHE A 97 11.88 1.59 7.39
CA PHE A 97 12.39 1.00 8.62
C PHE A 97 12.10 1.81 9.87
N VAL A 98 12.23 3.15 9.81
CA VAL A 98 11.82 4.04 10.90
C VAL A 98 10.33 3.84 11.20
N TYR A 99 9.50 3.78 10.15
CA TYR A 99 8.07 3.52 10.28
C TYR A 99 7.74 2.17 10.93
N ILE A 100 8.50 1.12 10.59
CA ILE A 100 8.36 -0.22 11.18
C ILE A 100 8.76 -0.20 12.66
N GLN A 101 9.86 0.46 13.03
CA GLN A 101 10.34 0.52 14.42
C GLN A 101 9.35 1.22 15.35
N GLU A 102 8.70 2.29 14.89
CA GLU A 102 7.65 2.97 15.65
C GLU A 102 6.35 2.17 15.71
N GLY A 103 6.10 1.34 14.69
CA GLY A 103 4.81 0.70 14.49
C GLY A 103 4.70 -0.75 14.97
N SER A 104 5.80 -1.51 15.04
CA SER A 104 5.77 -2.97 15.28
C SER A 104 5.41 -3.31 16.73
N SER A 105 4.13 -3.15 17.07
CA SER A 105 3.56 -3.42 18.37
C SER A 105 2.52 -4.55 18.27
N LEU A 106 2.28 -5.23 19.39
CA LEU A 106 1.21 -6.24 19.48
C LEU A 106 -0.16 -5.64 19.10
N SER A 107 -0.38 -4.35 19.38
CA SER A 107 -1.61 -3.66 18.99
C SER A 107 -1.72 -3.48 17.48
N GLY A 108 -0.63 -3.20 16.76
CA GLY A 108 -0.61 -3.14 15.30
C GLY A 108 -0.91 -4.49 14.63
N ILE A 109 -0.35 -5.58 15.18
CA ILE A 109 -0.66 -6.95 14.72
C ILE A 109 -2.14 -7.28 14.98
N TYR A 110 -2.64 -6.98 16.17
CA TYR A 110 -4.05 -7.20 16.54
C TYR A 110 -4.99 -6.37 15.66
N ALA A 111 -4.70 -5.09 15.42
CA ALA A 111 -5.49 -4.23 14.56
C ALA A 111 -5.53 -4.75 13.11
N THR A 112 -4.40 -5.26 12.62
CA THR A 112 -4.32 -5.88 11.29
C THR A 112 -5.16 -7.16 11.24
N ALA A 113 -5.04 -8.03 12.23
CA ALA A 113 -5.86 -9.25 12.33
C ALA A 113 -7.36 -8.93 12.41
N ARG A 114 -7.74 -7.92 13.22
CA ARG A 114 -9.12 -7.45 13.33
C ARG A 114 -9.68 -6.99 11.99
N LYS A 115 -8.89 -6.30 11.16
CA LYS A 115 -9.30 -5.90 9.81
C LYS A 115 -9.59 -7.09 8.89
N PHE A 116 -8.78 -8.15 8.96
CA PHE A 116 -8.96 -9.38 8.17
C PHE A 116 -10.07 -10.31 8.70
N VAL A 117 -10.48 -10.19 9.96
CA VAL A 117 -11.43 -11.14 10.59
C VAL A 117 -12.78 -10.51 10.90
N VAL A 118 -12.82 -9.22 11.24
CA VAL A 118 -14.01 -8.54 11.77
C VAL A 118 -14.51 -7.43 10.86
N GLU A 119 -13.62 -6.61 10.30
CA GLU A 119 -14.03 -5.41 9.57
C GLU A 119 -14.39 -5.71 8.10
N GLN A 120 -15.63 -5.38 7.73
CA GLN A 120 -16.10 -5.47 6.36
C GLN A 120 -15.53 -4.33 5.50
N PRO A 121 -15.27 -4.54 4.19
CA PRO A 121 -15.54 -5.75 3.40
C PRO A 121 -14.44 -6.82 3.46
N ILE A 122 -13.30 -6.53 4.08
CA ILE A 122 -12.10 -7.37 4.03
C ILE A 122 -12.32 -8.70 4.76
N ALA A 123 -13.04 -8.69 5.88
CA ALA A 123 -13.37 -9.90 6.63
C ALA A 123 -14.08 -10.97 5.78
N ALA A 124 -15.12 -10.60 5.02
CA ALA A 124 -15.81 -11.54 4.15
C ALA A 124 -14.89 -12.13 3.06
N LEU A 125 -14.10 -11.29 2.37
CA LEU A 125 -13.15 -11.75 1.35
C LEU A 125 -12.07 -12.67 1.92
N SER A 126 -11.64 -12.41 3.16
CA SER A 126 -10.67 -13.24 3.87
C SER A 126 -11.23 -14.62 4.18
N LEU A 127 -12.47 -14.69 4.66
CA LEU A 127 -13.17 -15.96 4.90
C LEU A 127 -13.37 -16.75 3.61
N ILE A 128 -13.78 -16.09 2.52
CA ILE A 128 -13.93 -16.72 1.20
C ILE A 128 -12.58 -17.25 0.70
N SER A 129 -11.51 -16.47 0.84
CA SER A 129 -10.16 -16.87 0.44
C SER A 129 -9.64 -18.04 1.27
N ALA A 130 -9.91 -18.06 2.58
CA ALA A 130 -9.55 -19.16 3.47
C ALA A 130 -10.33 -20.45 3.14
N ALA A 131 -11.64 -20.33 2.88
CA ALA A 131 -12.47 -21.45 2.42
C ALA A 131 -11.96 -21.98 1.07
N SER A 132 -11.57 -21.09 0.16
CA SER A 132 -10.96 -21.45 -1.12
C SER A 132 -9.66 -22.24 -0.94
N LEU A 133 -8.78 -21.79 -0.03
CA LEU A 133 -7.55 -22.50 0.30
C LEU A 133 -7.85 -23.89 0.89
N ALA A 134 -8.82 -24.00 1.79
CA ALA A 134 -9.21 -25.29 2.36
C ALA A 134 -9.68 -26.27 1.26
N VAL A 135 -10.53 -25.80 0.34
CA VAL A 135 -10.98 -26.61 -0.82
C VAL A 135 -9.80 -26.95 -1.74
N PHE A 136 -8.87 -26.02 -1.94
CA PHE A 136 -7.65 -26.26 -2.71
C PHE A 136 -6.79 -27.37 -2.09
N MET A 137 -6.55 -27.32 -0.79
CA MET A 137 -5.77 -28.33 -0.06
C MET A 137 -6.44 -29.71 -0.05
N VAL A 138 -7.77 -29.77 0.07
CA VAL A 138 -8.53 -31.03 0.03
C VAL A 138 -8.51 -31.66 -1.36
N ARG A 139 -8.61 -30.85 -2.42
CA ARG A 139 -8.58 -31.35 -3.81
C ARG A 139 -7.17 -31.66 -4.30
N SER A 140 -6.18 -30.92 -3.83
CA SER A 140 -4.77 -31.06 -4.22
C SER A 140 -3.98 -31.95 -3.25
N ARG A 141 -4.65 -33.00 -2.72
CA ARG A 141 -4.23 -33.79 -1.54
C ARG A 141 -2.71 -33.99 -1.46
N PRO A 142 -2.08 -33.79 -0.29
CA PRO A 142 -0.62 -33.89 -0.09
C PRO A 142 0.02 -35.23 -0.44
N GLN A 143 -0.74 -36.31 -0.67
CA GLN A 143 -0.18 -37.58 -1.15
C GLN A 143 0.48 -37.44 -2.54
N ASP A 144 0.05 -36.45 -3.34
CA ASP A 144 0.70 -36.07 -4.60
C ASP A 144 1.88 -35.10 -4.40
N LEU A 145 1.97 -34.45 -3.24
CA LEU A 145 3.07 -33.55 -2.88
C LEU A 145 4.22 -34.29 -2.16
N GLY A 146 3.90 -35.37 -1.44
CA GLY A 146 4.79 -36.12 -0.55
C GLY A 146 5.31 -37.44 -1.11
N ASN A 147 4.72 -37.98 -2.18
CA ASN A 147 5.33 -39.08 -2.95
C ASN A 147 6.43 -38.52 -3.85
N TRP A 148 7.48 -37.96 -3.23
CA TRP A 148 8.73 -37.65 -3.90
C TRP A 148 9.35 -38.99 -4.30
N PRO A 149 9.43 -39.35 -5.60
CA PRO A 149 10.16 -40.55 -5.96
C PRO A 149 11.59 -40.36 -5.48
N ALA A 150 12.05 -41.24 -4.58
CA ALA A 150 13.44 -41.28 -4.18
C ALA A 150 14.30 -41.26 -5.45
N PRO A 151 15.37 -40.43 -5.53
CA PRO A 151 16.20 -40.38 -6.71
C PRO A 151 16.68 -41.79 -7.07
N GLY A 152 16.22 -42.33 -8.20
CA GLY A 152 16.58 -43.68 -8.66
C GLY A 152 15.50 -44.76 -8.52
N SER A 153 14.33 -44.49 -7.92
CA SER A 153 13.20 -45.41 -8.05
C SER A 153 12.64 -45.29 -9.47
N GLY A 154 12.79 -46.32 -10.30
CA GLY A 154 12.26 -46.38 -11.67
C GLY A 154 10.73 -46.28 -11.80
N ALA A 155 10.03 -45.89 -10.73
CA ALA A 155 8.63 -45.53 -10.74
C ALA A 155 8.50 -44.19 -11.46
N GLY A 156 8.06 -44.24 -12.72
CA GLY A 156 7.75 -43.04 -13.50
C GLY A 156 6.81 -42.11 -12.72
N PRO A 157 6.95 -40.78 -12.88
CA PRO A 157 6.21 -39.80 -12.09
C PRO A 157 4.72 -40.12 -12.13
N SER A 158 4.14 -40.40 -10.97
CA SER A 158 2.71 -40.58 -10.81
C SER A 158 2.00 -39.37 -11.42
N ARG A 159 1.08 -39.64 -12.36
CA ARG A 159 0.35 -38.66 -13.20
C ARG A 159 -0.54 -37.66 -12.44
N HIS A 160 -0.40 -37.54 -11.13
CA HIS A 160 -1.30 -36.79 -10.25
C HIS A 160 -0.66 -35.48 -9.73
N GLY A 161 0.23 -34.86 -10.52
CA GLY A 161 0.74 -33.52 -10.20
C GLY A 161 -0.34 -32.43 -10.32
N LEU A 162 -0.11 -31.30 -9.63
CA LEU A 162 -0.92 -30.08 -9.78
C LEU A 162 -1.12 -29.75 -11.26
N LYS A 163 -2.36 -29.42 -11.65
CA LYS A 163 -2.65 -28.95 -13.01
C LYS A 163 -1.99 -27.58 -13.21
N LYS A 164 -1.75 -27.21 -14.47
CA LYS A 164 -1.18 -25.90 -14.84
C LYS A 164 -1.87 -24.72 -14.14
N ASN A 165 -3.21 -24.77 -14.04
CA ASN A 165 -4.00 -23.71 -13.41
C ASN A 165 -3.84 -23.67 -11.88
N ASP A 166 -3.58 -24.81 -11.24
CA ASP A 166 -3.48 -24.92 -9.78
C ASP A 166 -2.27 -24.14 -9.26
N TRP A 167 -1.21 -24.01 -10.05
CA TRP A 167 -0.03 -23.23 -9.70
C TRP A 167 -0.30 -21.71 -9.65
N VAL A 168 -1.23 -21.20 -10.45
CA VAL A 168 -1.65 -19.79 -10.39
C VAL A 168 -2.35 -19.52 -9.06
N PHE A 169 -3.23 -20.44 -8.65
CA PHE A 169 -3.92 -20.33 -7.36
C PHE A 169 -2.97 -20.51 -6.19
N LEU A 170 -1.99 -21.41 -6.29
CA LEU A 170 -0.93 -21.54 -5.29
C LEU A 170 -0.18 -20.21 -5.11
N ALA A 171 0.18 -19.51 -6.19
CA ALA A 171 0.80 -18.19 -6.09
C ALA A 171 -0.10 -17.17 -5.35
N ALA A 172 -1.39 -17.15 -5.64
CA ALA A 172 -2.33 -16.29 -4.93
C ALA A 172 -2.43 -16.64 -3.43
N PHE A 173 -2.53 -17.94 -3.10
CA PHE A 173 -2.58 -18.38 -1.70
C PHE A 173 -1.29 -18.11 -0.94
N LEU A 174 -0.13 -18.25 -1.58
CA LEU A 174 1.17 -17.90 -1.00
C LEU A 174 1.32 -16.39 -0.80
N SER A 175 0.70 -15.58 -1.66
CA SER A 175 0.76 -14.12 -1.49
C SER A 175 -0.04 -13.64 -0.29
N LEU A 176 -1.20 -14.21 0.03
CA LEU A 176 -2.04 -13.73 1.13
C LEU A 176 -1.33 -13.64 2.50
N PRO A 177 -0.64 -14.68 3.01
CA PRO A 177 0.10 -14.56 4.27
C PRO A 177 1.28 -13.59 4.16
N LEU A 178 1.91 -13.46 2.98
CA LEU A 178 2.96 -12.46 2.76
C LEU A 178 2.40 -11.04 2.78
N GLU A 179 1.26 -10.78 2.16
CA GLU A 179 0.55 -9.48 2.20
C GLU A 179 0.17 -9.12 3.63
N VAL A 180 -0.44 -10.06 4.38
CA VAL A 180 -0.78 -9.85 5.79
C VAL A 180 0.46 -9.50 6.62
N LEU A 181 1.57 -10.22 6.40
CA LEU A 181 2.83 -9.97 7.07
C LEU A 181 3.37 -8.57 6.72
N LEU A 182 3.44 -8.20 5.44
CA LEU A 182 3.95 -6.89 5.00
C LEU A 182 3.08 -5.73 5.50
N ILE A 183 1.76 -5.92 5.59
CA ILE A 183 0.84 -4.94 6.18
C ILE A 183 1.09 -4.83 7.68
N ALA A 184 1.18 -5.95 8.40
CA ALA A 184 1.39 -5.97 9.83
C ALA A 184 2.76 -5.39 10.23
N LEU A 185 3.80 -5.59 9.42
CA LEU A 185 5.14 -5.04 9.64
C LEU A 185 5.14 -3.51 9.69
N SER A 186 4.26 -2.84 8.92
CA SER A 186 4.15 -1.38 8.98
C SER A 186 3.69 -0.87 10.35
N GLY A 187 3.08 -1.74 11.16
CA GLY A 187 2.56 -1.39 12.48
C GLY A 187 1.34 -0.48 12.50
N ARG A 188 0.97 0.07 11.35
CA ARG A 188 -0.17 0.97 11.19
C ARG A 188 -1.21 0.31 10.28
N SER A 189 -2.39 0.02 10.83
CA SER A 189 -3.47 -0.66 10.10
C SER A 189 -4.32 0.33 9.29
N PHE A 190 -3.70 1.14 8.43
CA PHE A 190 -4.44 2.06 7.57
C PHE A 190 -5.36 1.28 6.61
N GLY A 191 -6.60 1.76 6.44
CA GLY A 191 -7.59 1.08 5.61
C GLY A 191 -7.12 0.83 4.17
N HIS A 192 -6.34 1.76 3.60
CA HIS A 192 -5.86 1.65 2.22
C HIS A 192 -4.76 0.58 2.03
N TYR A 193 -4.13 0.07 3.09
CA TYR A 193 -3.18 -1.06 2.98
C TYR A 193 -3.89 -2.37 2.62
N PHE A 194 -5.15 -2.52 3.00
CA PHE A 194 -5.94 -3.71 2.71
C PHE A 194 -6.47 -3.77 1.28
N LEU A 195 -6.21 -2.73 0.46
CA LEU A 195 -6.45 -2.78 -0.98
C LEU A 195 -5.43 -3.68 -1.71
N VAL A 196 -4.23 -3.80 -1.16
CA VAL A 196 -3.12 -4.57 -1.76
C VAL A 196 -3.43 -6.07 -1.88
N PRO A 197 -3.98 -6.76 -0.87
CA PRO A 197 -4.32 -8.19 -1.00
C PRO A 197 -5.54 -8.46 -1.89
N LEU A 198 -6.35 -7.45 -2.27
CA LEU A 198 -7.59 -7.67 -3.01
C LEU A 198 -7.43 -8.46 -4.32
N PRO A 199 -6.42 -8.20 -5.18
CA PRO A 199 -6.23 -9.00 -6.40
C PRO A 199 -5.93 -10.47 -6.09
N ALA A 200 -5.15 -10.76 -5.05
CA ALA A 200 -4.85 -12.12 -4.63
C ALA A 200 -6.08 -12.81 -4.03
N MET A 201 -6.85 -12.09 -3.19
CA MET A 201 -8.12 -12.57 -2.64
C MET A 201 -9.15 -12.84 -3.73
N ALA A 202 -9.24 -11.99 -4.75
CA ALA A 202 -10.10 -12.19 -5.90
C ALA A 202 -9.69 -13.46 -6.66
N ALA A 203 -8.40 -13.62 -6.98
CA ALA A 203 -7.89 -14.82 -7.63
C ALA A 203 -8.15 -16.09 -6.78
N ALA A 204 -7.87 -16.05 -5.48
CA ALA A 204 -8.18 -17.13 -4.56
C ALA A 204 -9.68 -17.46 -4.57
N SER A 205 -10.55 -16.46 -4.48
CA SER A 205 -12.00 -16.63 -4.48
C SER A 205 -12.51 -17.30 -5.76
N THR A 206 -11.93 -16.96 -6.93
CA THR A 206 -12.32 -17.61 -8.20
C THR A 206 -12.08 -19.12 -8.19
N TYR A 207 -11.08 -19.62 -7.46
CA TYR A 207 -10.88 -21.08 -7.32
C TYR A 207 -12.05 -21.74 -6.61
N LEU A 208 -12.56 -21.15 -5.52
CA LEU A 208 -13.71 -21.66 -4.79
C LEU A 208 -14.95 -21.69 -5.68
N PHE A 209 -15.23 -20.60 -6.38
CA PHE A 209 -16.37 -20.54 -7.30
C PHE A 209 -16.22 -21.53 -8.45
N ALA A 210 -15.05 -21.64 -9.07
CA ALA A 210 -14.78 -22.64 -10.10
C ALA A 210 -14.94 -24.07 -9.55
N ALA A 211 -14.52 -24.31 -8.31
CA ALA A 211 -14.65 -25.61 -7.65
C ALA A 211 -16.11 -26.00 -7.41
N ILE A 212 -16.94 -25.03 -7.02
CA ILE A 212 -18.39 -25.16 -6.86
C ILE A 212 -19.06 -25.42 -8.21
N LEU A 213 -18.77 -24.59 -9.21
CA LEU A 213 -19.34 -24.67 -10.57
C LEU A 213 -18.97 -25.97 -11.30
N ALA A 214 -17.73 -26.43 -11.15
CA ALA A 214 -17.29 -27.71 -11.71
C ALA A 214 -17.93 -28.91 -11.01
N GLY A 215 -18.38 -28.75 -9.76
CA GLY A 215 -19.15 -29.77 -9.04
C GLY A 215 -20.61 -29.86 -9.51
N THR A 216 -21.16 -28.84 -10.17
CA THR A 216 -22.62 -28.70 -10.28
C THR A 216 -23.34 -29.65 -11.26
N PRO A 217 -22.74 -30.26 -12.30
CA PRO A 217 -23.47 -31.22 -13.12
C PRO A 217 -23.32 -32.69 -12.69
N ARG A 218 -22.44 -33.01 -11.72
CA ARG A 218 -22.16 -34.40 -11.27
C ARG A 218 -21.94 -34.59 -9.78
N VAL A 219 -22.14 -33.57 -8.94
CA VAL A 219 -22.34 -33.79 -7.50
C VAL A 219 -23.71 -34.45 -7.32
N ARG A 220 -23.70 -35.78 -7.47
CA ARG A 220 -24.70 -36.69 -6.91
C ARG A 220 -25.00 -36.19 -5.49
N ALA A 221 -26.26 -36.15 -5.10
CA ALA A 221 -26.80 -35.68 -3.81
C ALA A 221 -26.27 -36.43 -2.55
N ARG A 222 -24.96 -36.70 -2.50
CA ARG A 222 -24.26 -37.61 -1.59
C ARG A 222 -23.13 -36.95 -0.82
N ASP A 223 -22.73 -35.71 -1.15
CA ASP A 223 -21.80 -34.96 -0.30
C ASP A 223 -22.61 -34.05 0.64
N PRO A 224 -22.84 -34.47 1.90
CA PRO A 224 -23.69 -33.76 2.84
C PRO A 224 -23.11 -32.38 3.25
N TRP A 225 -21.85 -32.10 2.94
CA TRP A 225 -21.17 -30.87 3.36
C TRP A 225 -21.21 -29.73 2.33
N LEU A 226 -21.53 -30.02 1.05
CA LEU A 226 -21.51 -28.99 0.02
C LEU A 226 -22.70 -28.02 0.13
N ALA A 227 -23.90 -28.52 0.37
CA ALA A 227 -25.09 -27.69 0.55
C ALA A 227 -24.97 -26.70 1.73
N PRO A 228 -24.54 -27.11 2.95
CA PRO A 228 -24.35 -26.16 4.04
C PRO A 228 -23.21 -25.17 3.74
N LEU A 229 -22.13 -25.59 3.08
CA LEU A 229 -21.05 -24.67 2.67
C LEU A 229 -21.56 -23.59 1.71
N LEU A 230 -22.37 -23.96 0.70
CA LEU A 230 -22.96 -23.02 -0.24
C LEU A 230 -23.96 -22.09 0.42
N ALA A 231 -24.78 -22.61 1.36
CA ALA A 231 -25.71 -21.81 2.12
C ALA A 231 -24.97 -20.79 3.01
N VAL A 232 -23.89 -21.20 3.68
CA VAL A 232 -23.03 -20.29 4.45
C VAL A 232 -22.36 -19.26 3.55
N LEU A 233 -21.84 -19.68 2.39
CA LEU A 233 -21.21 -18.76 1.44
C LEU A 233 -22.22 -17.73 0.89
N ALA A 234 -23.43 -18.17 0.52
CA ALA A 234 -24.50 -17.30 0.06
C ALA A 234 -24.98 -16.36 1.18
N LEU A 235 -25.06 -16.85 2.42
CA LEU A 235 -25.39 -16.02 3.59
C LEU A 235 -24.30 -14.96 3.83
N VAL A 236 -23.03 -15.34 3.77
CA VAL A 236 -21.89 -14.42 3.94
C VAL A 236 -21.86 -13.37 2.83
N ILE A 237 -22.01 -13.78 1.57
CA ILE A 237 -22.04 -12.87 0.42
C ILE A 237 -23.28 -11.97 0.47
N GLY A 238 -24.44 -12.51 0.84
CA GLY A 238 -25.69 -11.76 0.95
C GLY A 238 -25.64 -10.74 2.08
N ALA A 239 -25.21 -11.14 3.28
CA ALA A 239 -25.04 -10.25 4.42
C ALA A 239 -23.98 -9.17 4.15
N TRP A 240 -22.87 -9.55 3.50
CA TRP A 240 -21.85 -8.61 3.02
C TRP A 240 -22.41 -7.63 2.01
N GLY A 241 -23.14 -8.11 0.99
CA GLY A 241 -23.73 -7.27 -0.04
C GLY A 241 -24.70 -6.25 0.54
N ILE A 242 -25.52 -6.66 1.50
CA ILE A 242 -26.43 -5.75 2.22
C ILE A 242 -25.64 -4.71 3.02
N ASP A 243 -24.59 -5.08 3.74
CA ASP A 243 -23.80 -4.15 4.55
C ASP A 243 -23.03 -3.13 3.69
N VAL A 244 -22.41 -3.60 2.60
CA VAL A 244 -21.67 -2.74 1.66
C VAL A 244 -22.62 -1.81 0.93
N ILE A 245 -23.75 -2.31 0.41
CA ILE A 245 -24.74 -1.46 -0.25
C ILE A 245 -25.36 -0.48 0.77
N GLY A 246 -25.69 -0.94 1.97
CA GLY A 246 -26.33 -0.09 2.98
C GLY A 246 -25.43 1.01 3.52
N LYS A 247 -24.13 0.76 3.69
CA LYS A 247 -23.19 1.71 4.30
C LYS A 247 -22.32 2.47 3.32
N GLN A 248 -22.07 1.90 2.13
CA GLN A 248 -21.10 2.44 1.17
C GLN A 248 -21.69 2.67 -0.21
N ALA A 249 -22.99 2.43 -0.44
CA ALA A 249 -23.59 2.87 -1.69
C ALA A 249 -23.47 4.39 -1.76
N PRO A 250 -22.83 4.93 -2.83
CA PRO A 250 -22.79 6.36 -3.01
C PRO A 250 -24.22 6.87 -3.13
N GLU A 251 -24.49 8.01 -2.48
CA GLU A 251 -25.76 8.70 -2.62
C GLU A 251 -26.07 8.94 -4.11
N ARG A 252 -27.35 8.90 -4.48
CA ARG A 252 -27.75 9.08 -5.88
C ARG A 252 -27.20 10.38 -6.49
N ALA A 253 -27.08 11.43 -5.68
CA ALA A 253 -26.46 12.69 -6.07
C ALA A 253 -24.98 12.53 -6.45
N HIS A 254 -24.21 11.77 -5.67
CA HIS A 254 -22.80 11.48 -5.99
C HIS A 254 -22.67 10.64 -7.26
N LEU A 255 -23.59 9.69 -7.49
CA LEU A 255 -23.59 8.90 -8.72
C LEU A 255 -23.94 9.73 -9.96
N SER A 256 -24.95 10.61 -9.88
CA SER A 256 -25.29 11.50 -10.98
C SER A 256 -24.16 12.46 -11.30
N ASP A 257 -23.46 12.95 -10.27
CA ASP A 257 -22.33 13.84 -10.43
C ASP A 257 -21.10 13.13 -11.01
N LEU A 258 -20.80 11.91 -10.55
CA LEU A 258 -19.73 11.09 -11.12
C LEU A 258 -19.97 10.81 -12.61
N LEU A 259 -21.21 10.53 -13.00
CA LEU A 259 -21.57 10.24 -14.39
C LEU A 259 -21.60 11.50 -15.27
N SER A 260 -21.99 12.65 -14.72
CA SER A 260 -22.09 13.90 -15.46
C SER A 260 -20.78 14.70 -15.52
N ARG A 261 -19.91 14.55 -14.52
CA ARG A 261 -18.62 15.25 -14.38
C ARG A 261 -17.50 14.31 -13.91
N PRO A 262 -17.18 13.23 -14.65
CA PRO A 262 -16.27 12.17 -14.21
C PRO A 262 -14.84 12.63 -13.92
N LEU A 263 -14.43 13.77 -14.48
CA LEU A 263 -13.07 14.32 -14.34
C LEU A 263 -13.02 15.65 -13.56
N HIS A 264 -14.17 16.21 -13.21
CA HIS A 264 -14.29 17.48 -12.49
C HIS A 264 -15.22 17.27 -11.28
N GLY A 265 -14.80 16.35 -10.40
CA GLY A 265 -15.55 16.09 -9.17
C GLY A 265 -15.73 17.39 -8.38
N TRP A 266 -16.88 17.53 -7.73
CA TRP A 266 -17.06 18.55 -6.71
C TRP A 266 -16.15 18.21 -5.54
N PHE A 267 -15.12 19.02 -5.34
CA PHE A 267 -14.41 18.99 -4.09
C PHE A 267 -15.08 19.99 -3.16
N TRP A 268 -15.62 19.48 -2.05
CA TRP A 268 -16.15 20.33 -1.00
C TRP A 268 -14.96 21.04 -0.36
N THR A 269 -14.87 22.35 -0.56
CA THR A 269 -14.02 23.20 0.26
C THR A 269 -14.70 23.36 1.61
N ASP A 270 -13.99 23.04 2.68
CA ASP A 270 -14.39 23.40 4.02
C ASP A 270 -14.24 24.92 4.26
N SER A 271 -14.57 25.37 5.46
CA SER A 271 -14.47 26.79 5.82
C SER A 271 -13.04 27.34 5.73
N LEU A 272 -12.02 26.52 5.97
CA LEU A 272 -10.62 26.92 5.85
C LEU A 272 -10.24 27.12 4.37
N GLU A 273 -10.60 26.18 3.50
CA GLU A 273 -10.30 26.30 2.08
C GLU A 273 -11.08 27.44 1.41
N GLN A 274 -12.36 27.64 1.77
CA GLN A 274 -13.14 28.79 1.32
C GLN A 274 -12.48 30.10 1.74
N TYR A 275 -12.09 30.21 3.01
CA TYR A 275 -11.38 31.37 3.51
C TYR A 275 -10.12 31.67 2.70
N VAL A 276 -9.28 30.65 2.42
CA VAL A 276 -8.08 30.82 1.60
C VAL A 276 -8.44 31.31 0.20
N VAL A 277 -9.48 30.74 -0.42
CA VAL A 277 -9.92 31.15 -1.77
C VAL A 277 -10.37 32.60 -1.81
N GLU A 278 -11.09 33.06 -0.79
CA GLU A 278 -11.63 34.42 -0.68
C GLU A 278 -10.57 35.45 -0.25
N SER A 279 -9.52 34.99 0.45
CA SER A 279 -8.53 35.84 1.11
C SER A 279 -7.20 36.00 0.37
N THR A 280 -7.02 35.31 -0.76
CA THR A 280 -5.75 35.27 -1.50
C THR A 280 -6.01 35.31 -3.01
N MET A 281 -4.98 35.56 -3.80
CA MET A 281 -5.00 35.44 -5.26
C MET A 281 -4.48 34.06 -5.70
N PRO A 282 -4.83 33.55 -6.89
CA PRO A 282 -4.36 32.24 -7.38
C PRO A 282 -2.82 32.11 -7.49
N GLU A 283 -2.13 33.22 -7.75
CA GLU A 283 -0.68 33.33 -7.84
C GLU A 283 0.02 33.38 -6.48
N ASP A 284 -0.71 33.63 -5.41
CA ASP A 284 -0.15 33.70 -4.07
C ASP A 284 0.33 32.33 -3.59
N THR A 285 1.33 32.34 -2.73
CA THR A 285 1.75 31.16 -1.99
C THR A 285 1.17 31.17 -0.57
N ILE A 286 0.87 29.98 -0.06
CA ILE A 286 0.44 29.77 1.32
C ILE A 286 1.34 28.72 1.95
N LEU A 287 1.58 28.79 3.26
CA LEU A 287 2.26 27.73 3.99
C LEU A 287 1.25 27.00 4.86
N VAL A 288 1.07 25.70 4.63
CA VAL A 288 0.23 24.85 5.49
C VAL A 288 1.16 24.13 6.47
N TRP A 289 1.29 24.63 7.70
CA TRP A 289 2.07 23.98 8.77
C TRP A 289 1.28 22.82 9.38
N ASP A 290 1.04 21.80 8.55
CA ASP A 290 0.52 20.47 8.86
C ASP A 290 0.88 19.53 7.69
N TYR A 291 0.42 18.27 7.69
CA TYR A 291 0.40 17.41 6.50
C TYR A 291 -1.00 17.41 5.87
N ASN A 292 -1.39 18.56 5.30
CA ASN A 292 -2.66 18.71 4.59
C ASN A 292 -2.46 19.27 3.16
N PRO A 293 -1.94 18.45 2.22
CA PRO A 293 -1.78 18.87 0.82
C PRO A 293 -3.11 19.15 0.11
N GLY A 294 -4.24 18.73 0.72
CA GLY A 294 -5.58 19.01 0.22
C GLY A 294 -5.83 20.50 0.07
N VAL A 295 -5.42 21.32 1.05
CA VAL A 295 -5.63 22.77 1.01
C VAL A 295 -5.00 23.39 -0.24
N HIS A 296 -3.76 23.02 -0.57
CA HIS A 296 -3.10 23.51 -1.79
C HIS A 296 -3.83 23.11 -3.07
N PHE A 297 -4.25 21.84 -3.14
CA PHE A 297 -4.94 21.30 -4.30
C PHE A 297 -6.32 21.93 -4.51
N LEU A 298 -7.11 22.03 -3.44
CA LEU A 298 -8.48 22.53 -3.46
C LEU A 298 -8.58 24.03 -3.68
N THR A 299 -7.63 24.78 -3.11
CA THR A 299 -7.59 26.24 -3.26
C THR A 299 -6.81 26.65 -4.51
N GLY A 300 -6.00 25.77 -5.10
CA GLY A 300 -5.12 26.11 -6.22
C GLY A 300 -3.94 27.00 -5.84
N ARG A 301 -3.67 27.21 -4.54
CA ARG A 301 -2.54 28.02 -4.06
C ARG A 301 -1.29 27.16 -3.90
N ARG A 302 -0.15 27.68 -4.35
CA ARG A 302 1.12 26.95 -4.28
C ARG A 302 1.74 27.03 -2.89
N SER A 303 2.55 26.05 -2.53
CA SER A 303 3.43 26.16 -1.37
C SER A 303 4.65 27.03 -1.71
N PRO A 304 5.19 27.81 -0.75
CA PRO A 304 6.45 28.54 -0.95
C PRO A 304 7.64 27.60 -1.15
N SER A 305 7.55 26.35 -0.64
CA SER A 305 8.61 25.35 -0.71
C SER A 305 8.10 24.01 -1.28
N PRO A 306 8.94 23.24 -2.01
CA PRO A 306 8.66 21.85 -2.36
C PRO A 306 8.63 20.90 -1.14
N VAL A 307 9.06 21.35 0.05
CA VAL A 307 8.96 20.57 1.29
C VAL A 307 7.50 20.59 1.79
N LEU A 308 6.67 19.71 1.22
CA LEU A 308 5.22 19.62 1.54
C LEU A 308 4.89 18.59 2.63
N ILE A 309 5.79 17.64 2.87
CA ILE A 309 5.57 16.53 3.82
C ILE A 309 6.31 16.85 5.12
N HIS A 310 5.75 17.78 5.88
CA HIS A 310 6.36 18.28 7.11
C HIS A 310 6.74 17.22 8.16
N PRO A 311 6.10 16.03 8.28
CA PRO A 311 6.58 14.99 9.18
C PRO A 311 8.03 14.55 8.89
N GLN A 312 8.50 14.69 7.64
CA GLN A 312 9.88 14.39 7.26
C GLN A 312 10.90 15.36 7.87
N LEU A 313 10.48 16.58 8.24
CA LEU A 313 11.33 17.54 8.93
C LEU A 313 11.81 17.02 10.30
N PHE A 314 11.01 16.17 10.92
CA PHE A 314 11.25 15.64 12.26
C PHE A 314 11.89 14.25 12.24
N THR A 315 12.20 13.71 11.06
CA THR A 315 12.81 12.37 10.90
C THR A 315 14.31 12.51 10.63
N PRO A 316 15.19 12.22 11.61
CA PRO A 316 16.62 12.51 11.49
C PRO A 316 17.29 11.67 10.40
N GLY A 317 18.17 12.28 9.62
CA GLY A 317 19.01 11.58 8.64
C GLY A 317 18.24 10.95 7.47
N LEU A 318 17.03 11.44 7.18
CA LEU A 318 16.23 10.97 6.05
C LEU A 318 16.74 11.51 4.70
N VAL A 319 17.29 12.72 4.70
CA VAL A 319 17.85 13.39 3.52
C VAL A 319 19.18 14.05 3.88
N SER A 320 20.07 14.15 2.90
CA SER A 320 21.41 14.74 3.04
C SER A 320 21.40 16.24 3.29
N VAL A 321 20.37 16.95 2.82
CA VAL A 321 20.19 18.39 3.01
C VAL A 321 19.24 18.62 4.18
N ASP A 322 19.61 19.51 5.09
CA ASP A 322 18.74 19.94 6.19
C ASP A 322 17.41 20.47 5.62
N PRO A 323 16.29 19.76 5.82
CA PRO A 323 15.04 20.12 5.19
C PRO A 323 14.40 21.35 5.85
N PHE A 324 14.77 21.68 7.10
CA PHE A 324 14.38 22.94 7.73
C PHE A 324 15.09 24.12 7.10
N ALA A 325 16.42 24.06 6.97
CA ALA A 325 17.20 25.14 6.35
C ALA A 325 16.68 25.46 4.93
N ARG A 326 16.34 24.41 4.17
CA ARG A 326 15.71 24.58 2.85
C ARG A 326 14.33 25.25 2.94
N LEU A 327 13.44 24.75 3.80
CA LEU A 327 12.10 25.31 3.97
C LEU A 327 12.16 26.81 4.36
N ILE A 328 13.02 27.16 5.33
CA ILE A 328 13.23 28.55 5.75
C ILE A 328 13.75 29.41 4.60
N SER A 329 14.76 28.94 3.87
CA SER A 329 15.30 29.65 2.70
C SER A 329 14.24 29.87 1.62
N ASP A 330 13.41 28.87 1.36
CA ASP A 330 12.34 28.94 0.35
C ASP A 330 11.23 29.91 0.78
N ILE A 331 10.83 29.91 2.07
CA ILE A 331 9.89 30.89 2.64
C ILE A 331 10.47 32.31 2.53
N ALA A 332 11.76 32.50 2.81
CA ALA A 332 12.39 33.80 2.68
C ALA A 332 12.43 34.29 1.21
N ALA A 333 12.69 33.40 0.27
CA ALA A 333 12.75 33.72 -1.16
C ALA A 333 11.36 33.95 -1.78
N ASN A 334 10.35 33.23 -1.31
CA ASN A 334 8.97 33.28 -1.81
C ASN A 334 7.97 33.34 -0.65
N PRO A 335 7.88 34.48 0.05
CA PRO A 335 7.13 34.59 1.30
C PRO A 335 5.62 34.39 1.08
N PRO A 336 4.99 33.43 1.79
CA PRO A 336 3.56 33.18 1.67
C PRO A 336 2.73 34.37 2.15
N VAL A 337 1.53 34.54 1.59
CA VAL A 337 0.58 35.54 2.07
C VAL A 337 -0.12 35.09 3.35
N LEU A 338 -0.28 33.77 3.51
CA LEU A 338 -0.89 33.13 4.68
C LEU A 338 -0.01 31.98 5.20
N ILE A 339 0.10 31.87 6.53
CA ILE A 339 0.58 30.68 7.23
C ILE A 339 -0.60 30.07 7.98
N LEU A 340 -0.95 28.84 7.64
CA LEU A 340 -2.05 28.06 8.22
C LEU A 340 -1.44 27.01 9.15
N ALA A 341 -1.45 27.27 10.45
CA ALA A 341 -0.79 26.43 11.44
C ALA A 341 -1.80 25.66 12.28
N ARG A 342 -1.74 24.33 12.25
CA ARG A 342 -2.67 23.50 13.03
C ARG A 342 -2.21 23.37 14.48
N LEU A 343 -3.11 23.61 15.43
CA LEU A 343 -2.82 23.53 16.87
C LEU A 343 -2.47 22.11 17.31
N ASN A 344 -3.31 21.14 16.91
CA ASN A 344 -3.16 19.73 17.24
C ASN A 344 -3.09 18.90 15.95
N SER A 345 -1.88 18.72 15.44
CA SER A 345 -1.67 17.92 14.23
C SER A 345 -1.81 16.41 14.52
N PRO A 346 -2.69 15.68 13.81
CA PRO A 346 -2.74 14.21 13.90
C PRO A 346 -1.49 13.55 13.29
N HIS A 347 -0.64 14.34 12.62
CA HIS A 347 0.62 13.91 12.01
C HIS A 347 1.83 14.21 12.91
N LEU A 348 1.60 14.55 14.18
CA LEU A 348 2.63 14.82 15.19
C LEU A 348 3.52 16.03 14.82
N ILE A 349 3.00 16.96 14.02
CA ILE A 349 3.69 18.21 13.73
C ILE A 349 3.45 19.18 14.89
N PRO A 350 4.51 19.61 15.60
CA PRO A 350 4.37 20.51 16.73
C PRO A 350 3.95 21.91 16.26
N TYR A 351 3.01 22.51 16.99
CA TYR A 351 2.61 23.89 16.76
C TYR A 351 3.72 24.85 17.22
N PHE A 352 4.23 25.67 16.30
CA PHE A 352 5.36 26.56 16.59
C PHE A 352 5.00 27.73 17.54
N GLY A 353 3.71 28.06 17.67
CA GLY A 353 3.22 29.18 18.48
C GLY A 353 2.90 28.85 19.94
N ALA A 354 3.34 27.71 20.48
CA ALA A 354 3.06 27.34 21.87
C ALA A 354 3.65 28.38 22.87
N GLU A 355 2.81 28.89 23.79
CA GLU A 355 3.16 30.01 24.69
C GLU A 355 4.16 29.62 25.80
N SER A 356 4.30 28.34 26.15
CA SER A 356 5.25 27.89 27.16
C SER A 356 5.76 26.48 26.89
N GLY A 357 7.06 26.27 27.11
CA GLY A 357 7.74 24.98 26.97
C GLY A 357 8.48 24.77 25.65
N ASP A 358 9.25 23.69 25.59
CA ASP A 358 9.84 23.18 24.35
C ASP A 358 8.70 22.64 23.46
N PRO A 359 8.43 23.24 22.28
CA PRO A 359 7.28 22.86 21.44
C PRO A 359 7.37 21.41 20.96
N CYS A 360 8.55 20.78 21.05
CA CYS A 360 8.73 19.38 20.77
C CYS A 360 9.89 18.83 21.62
N PRO A 361 9.64 18.36 22.86
CA PRO A 361 10.70 17.93 23.78
C PRO A 361 11.55 16.79 23.21
N ASP A 362 10.94 15.89 22.43
CA ASP A 362 11.58 14.71 21.84
C ASP A 362 12.20 14.97 20.45
N CYS A 363 12.13 16.20 19.94
CA CYS A 363 12.74 16.56 18.66
C CYS A 363 14.26 16.66 18.73
N THR A 364 14.93 16.52 17.58
CA THR A 364 16.37 16.79 17.48
C THR A 364 16.68 18.27 17.66
N PRO A 365 17.93 18.64 18.00
CA PRO A 365 18.35 20.04 18.10
C PRO A 365 18.05 20.85 16.84
N GLU A 366 18.23 20.26 15.65
CA GLU A 366 17.98 20.89 14.36
C GLU A 366 16.49 21.16 14.18
N ALA A 367 15.63 20.18 14.48
CA ALA A 367 14.19 20.37 14.40
C ALA A 367 13.67 21.41 15.39
N LYS A 368 14.20 21.43 16.62
CA LYS A 368 13.89 22.47 17.61
C LYS A 368 14.32 23.86 17.12
N GLN A 369 15.49 23.95 16.49
CA GLN A 369 15.97 25.20 15.91
C GLN A 369 15.09 25.66 14.75
N GLY A 370 14.73 24.77 13.83
CA GLY A 370 13.85 25.07 12.72
C GLY A 370 12.46 25.54 13.16
N ILE A 371 11.85 24.92 14.19
CA ILE A 371 10.58 25.41 14.76
C ILE A 371 10.75 26.84 15.31
N ARG A 372 11.84 27.12 16.02
CA ARG A 372 12.10 28.47 16.56
C ARG A 372 12.27 29.51 15.44
N GLU A 373 12.91 29.13 14.34
CA GLU A 373 13.07 30.01 13.18
C GLU A 373 11.75 30.31 12.49
N ILE A 374 10.88 29.29 12.29
CA ILE A 374 9.53 29.49 11.75
C ILE A 374 8.70 30.39 12.66
N ARG A 375 8.77 30.17 13.98
CA ARG A 375 8.10 31.01 14.97
C ARG A 375 8.57 32.45 14.86
N ALA A 376 9.88 32.69 14.90
CA ALA A 376 10.45 34.03 14.83
C ALA A 376 10.08 34.74 13.52
N LEU A 377 10.14 34.03 12.39
CA LEU A 377 9.71 34.54 11.08
C LEU A 377 8.22 34.93 11.09
N THR A 378 7.38 34.10 11.69
CA THR A 378 5.92 34.35 11.79
C THR A 378 5.64 35.55 12.69
N GLU A 379 6.30 35.66 13.85
CA GLU A 379 6.13 36.76 14.80
C GLU A 379 6.64 38.11 14.25
N ASP A 380 7.69 38.09 13.44
CA ASP A 380 8.29 39.29 12.82
C ASP A 380 7.46 39.80 11.64
N GLN A 381 7.11 38.91 10.71
CA GLN A 381 6.59 39.30 9.39
C GLN A 381 5.08 39.11 9.23
N TYR A 382 4.43 38.42 10.16
CA TYR A 382 3.01 38.09 10.06
C TYR A 382 2.25 38.64 11.28
N ARG A 383 0.94 38.80 11.11
CA ARG A 383 -0.01 39.11 12.17
C ARG A 383 -1.00 37.96 12.28
N LEU A 384 -1.37 37.61 13.50
CA LEU A 384 -2.50 36.72 13.74
C LEU A 384 -3.76 37.37 13.17
N GLU A 385 -4.49 36.66 12.32
CA GLU A 385 -5.69 37.17 11.68
C GLU A 385 -6.95 36.55 12.26
N GLU A 386 -7.05 35.22 12.26
CA GLU A 386 -8.21 34.49 12.78
C GLU A 386 -7.84 33.02 13.09
N SER A 387 -8.78 32.27 13.66
CA SER A 387 -8.70 30.82 13.81
C SER A 387 -9.94 30.16 13.20
N ILE A 388 -9.73 29.18 12.33
CA ILE A 388 -10.80 28.40 11.69
C ILE A 388 -10.62 26.93 12.03
N GLY A 389 -11.54 26.37 12.83
CA GLY A 389 -11.40 25.02 13.36
C GLY A 389 -10.14 24.86 14.20
N ASP A 390 -9.29 23.89 13.84
CA ASP A 390 -8.01 23.62 14.52
C ASP A 390 -6.84 24.48 13.97
N TYR A 391 -7.08 25.34 12.98
CA TYR A 391 -6.04 26.14 12.33
C TYR A 391 -6.01 27.57 12.86
N VAL A 392 -4.81 28.02 13.17
CA VAL A 392 -4.48 29.42 13.43
C VAL A 392 -3.91 30.01 12.15
N ILE A 393 -4.47 31.13 11.72
CA ILE A 393 -4.16 31.78 10.45
C ILE A 393 -3.37 33.05 10.71
N TYR A 394 -2.17 33.11 10.13
CA TYR A 394 -1.32 34.28 10.15
C TYR A 394 -1.25 34.90 8.75
N ARG A 395 -1.44 36.21 8.65
CA ARG A 395 -1.28 36.95 7.39
C ARG A 395 -0.05 37.82 7.41
N LYS A 396 0.63 37.86 6.27
CA LYS A 396 1.78 38.74 6.06
C LYS A 396 1.40 40.21 6.32
N ARG A 397 2.23 40.94 7.07
CA ARG A 397 1.95 42.32 7.52
C ARG A 397 1.83 43.33 6.39
#